data_AF-Q2JUU0-F1
#
_entry.id   AF-Q2JUU0-F1
#
_cell.length_a   1.000
_cell.length_b   1.000
_cell.length_c   1.000
_cell.angle_alpha   90.00
_cell.angle_beta   90.00
_cell.angle_gamma   90.00
#
_symmetry.space_group_name_H-M   'P 1'
#
loop_
_entity.id
_entity.type
_entity.pdbx_description
1 polymer ?
#
loop_
_entity_poly.entity_id
_entity_poly.type
_entity_poly.pdbx_seq_one_letter_code
_entity_poly.pdbx_strand_id
1 'polypeptide(L)'
;MREERQQPETMADPEPELLRAANHYVLLIPGLPEQFLTPEELQEFLVRLLQEHPHLVDADLARYPTPQAQAQRLIDTACEVEVSPGETVQWHPVRLRKRSSASSRPGQHPA
;
A
#
# COMPACT_ATOMS: atom_id res chain seq x y z
N MET A 1 37.57 4.55 15.01
CA MET A 1 36.87 3.29 15.33
C MET A 1 35.41 3.48 14.94
N ARG A 2 34.92 2.68 13.97
CA ARG A 2 33.50 2.63 13.60
C ARG A 2 33.01 1.21 13.91
N GLU A 3 32.91 0.93 15.20
CA GLU A 3 31.95 -0.03 15.75
C GLU A 3 30.56 0.63 15.59
N GLU A 4 29.45 -0.05 15.35
CA GLU A 4 29.13 -1.40 15.79
C GLU A 4 27.90 -1.91 15.03
N ARG A 5 27.75 -3.22 15.08
CA ARG A 5 26.71 -4.01 14.44
C ARG A 5 25.38 -3.84 15.18
N GLN A 6 24.37 -3.27 14.54
CA GLN A 6 23.01 -3.34 15.06
C GLN A 6 22.05 -3.65 13.91
N GLN A 7 22.07 -4.90 13.47
CA GLN A 7 20.90 -5.54 12.86
C GLN A 7 20.37 -6.53 13.90
N PRO A 8 19.40 -6.15 14.73
CA PRO A 8 18.47 -7.12 15.28
C PRO A 8 17.43 -7.40 14.19
N GLU A 9 17.57 -8.54 13.50
CA GLU A 9 16.58 -9.13 12.60
C GLU A 9 15.32 -9.52 13.39
N THR A 10 14.54 -8.53 13.81
CA THR A 10 13.20 -8.77 14.37
C THR A 10 12.27 -9.07 13.21
N MET A 11 12.23 -10.34 12.82
CA MET A 11 11.07 -10.93 12.15
C MET A 11 9.92 -10.97 13.16
N ALA A 12 9.17 -9.88 13.27
CA ALA A 12 7.84 -9.84 13.84
C ALA A 12 7.18 -8.54 13.36
N ASP A 13 6.11 -8.68 12.58
CA ASP A 13 5.40 -7.61 11.87
C ASP A 13 6.14 -7.07 10.62
N PRO A 14 5.48 -6.94 9.46
CA PRO A 14 6.07 -6.18 8.36
C PRO A 14 6.37 -4.77 8.89
N GLU A 15 7.64 -4.36 8.91
CA GLU A 15 8.04 -3.07 9.48
C GLU A 15 7.13 -1.96 8.95
N PRO A 16 6.34 -1.27 9.81
CA PRO A 16 5.45 -0.19 9.39
C PRO A 16 6.20 0.98 8.71
N GLU A 17 7.53 1.02 8.87
CA GLU A 17 8.41 1.93 8.15
C GLU A 17 8.49 1.65 6.63
N LEU A 18 8.37 0.40 6.20
CA LEU A 18 8.44 0.00 4.79
C LEU A 18 7.17 0.40 4.03
N LEU A 19 6.02 0.35 4.70
CA LEU A 19 4.76 0.92 4.23
C LEU A 19 4.85 2.45 4.14
N ARG A 20 5.34 3.13 5.20
CA ARG A 20 5.54 4.59 5.18
C ARG A 20 6.56 5.09 4.14
N ALA A 21 7.56 4.28 3.78
CA ALA A 21 8.58 4.64 2.78
C ALA A 21 8.19 4.32 1.34
N ALA A 22 7.00 3.72 1.11
CA ALA A 22 6.48 3.46 -0.22
C ALA A 22 5.97 4.76 -0.85
N ASN A 23 6.55 5.15 -1.99
CA ASN A 23 6.11 6.35 -2.69
C ASN A 23 4.72 6.17 -3.34
N HIS A 24 4.31 4.95 -3.65
CA HIS A 24 3.07 4.63 -4.36
C HIS A 24 2.49 3.31 -3.85
N TYR A 25 1.17 3.16 -3.97
CA TYR A 25 0.40 1.98 -3.66
C TYR A 25 -0.34 1.50 -4.91
N VAL A 26 -0.48 0.19 -5.08
CA VAL A 26 -1.35 -0.42 -6.09
C VAL A 26 -2.63 -0.85 -5.41
N LEU A 27 -3.74 -0.26 -5.81
CA LEU A 27 -5.09 -0.63 -5.39
C LEU A 27 -5.68 -1.62 -6.38
N LEU A 28 -6.14 -2.75 -5.87
CA LEU A 28 -6.81 -3.83 -6.59
C LEU A 28 -8.27 -3.84 -6.14
N ILE A 29 -9.14 -3.36 -7.00
CA ILE A 29 -10.59 -3.41 -6.78
C ILE A 29 -11.17 -4.47 -7.73
N PRO A 30 -11.99 -5.41 -7.23
CA PRO A 30 -12.62 -6.41 -8.07
C PRO A 30 -13.44 -5.75 -9.19
N GLY A 31 -13.20 -6.18 -10.43
CA GLY A 31 -13.87 -5.63 -11.62
C GLY A 31 -13.24 -4.36 -12.20
N LEU A 32 -12.20 -3.80 -11.57
CA LEU A 32 -11.43 -2.67 -12.09
C LEU A 32 -9.98 -3.07 -12.37
N PRO A 33 -9.30 -2.35 -13.29
CA PRO A 33 -7.86 -2.50 -13.45
C PRO A 33 -7.12 -2.01 -12.21
N GLU A 34 -5.89 -2.49 -12.05
CA GLU A 34 -4.97 -2.07 -10.99
C GLU A 34 -4.75 -0.55 -11.04
N GLN A 35 -4.98 0.15 -9.93
CA GLN A 35 -4.84 1.61 -9.85
C GLN A 35 -3.62 1.99 -9.02
N PHE A 36 -2.79 2.89 -9.52
CA PHE A 36 -1.62 3.40 -8.79
C PHE A 36 -2.00 4.69 -8.08
N LEU A 37 -2.02 4.65 -6.75
CA LEU A 37 -2.36 5.79 -5.89
C LEU A 37 -1.15 6.23 -5.08
N THR A 38 -1.10 7.50 -4.71
CA THR A 38 -0.16 7.98 -3.69
C THR A 38 -0.64 7.56 -2.30
N PRO A 39 0.22 7.63 -1.27
CA PRO A 39 -0.19 7.33 0.11
C PRO A 39 -1.36 8.23 0.57
N GLU A 40 -1.33 9.50 0.16
CA GLU A 40 -2.37 10.49 0.46
C GLU A 40 -3.71 10.10 -0.20
N GLU A 41 -3.69 9.72 -1.49
CA GLU A 41 -4.91 9.31 -2.19
C GLU A 41 -5.48 7.99 -1.66
N LEU A 42 -4.62 7.03 -1.31
CA LEU A 42 -5.07 5.79 -0.67
C LEU A 42 -5.71 6.08 0.69
N GLN A 43 -5.12 6.97 1.49
CA GLN A 43 -5.68 7.37 2.77
C GLN A 43 -7.04 8.04 2.59
N GLU A 44 -7.17 8.98 1.65
CA GLU A 44 -8.46 9.64 1.37
C GLU A 44 -9.52 8.64 0.89
N PHE A 45 -9.15 7.67 0.04
CA PHE A 45 -10.04 6.61 -0.41
C PHE A 45 -10.55 5.77 0.77
N LEU A 46 -9.64 5.31 1.64
CA LEU A 46 -10.00 4.52 2.82
C LEU A 46 -10.81 5.32 3.84
N VAL A 47 -10.54 6.62 4.02
CA VAL A 47 -11.35 7.50 4.85
C VAL A 47 -12.80 7.50 4.35
N ARG A 48 -13.01 7.73 3.05
CA ARG A 48 -14.36 7.71 2.46
C ARG A 48 -15.02 6.36 2.62
N LEU A 49 -14.27 5.29 2.35
CA LEU A 49 -14.75 3.92 2.49
C LEU A 49 -15.21 3.62 3.92
N LEU A 50 -14.43 3.99 4.94
CA LEU A 50 -14.80 3.83 6.36
C LEU A 50 -16.01 4.69 6.73
N GLN A 51 -16.19 5.87 6.12
CA GLN A 51 -17.36 6.71 6.34
C GLN A 51 -18.62 6.15 5.67
N GLU A 52 -18.50 5.56 4.49
CA GLU A 52 -19.60 4.90 3.76
C GLU A 52 -19.96 3.55 4.40
N HIS A 53 -18.96 2.83 4.90
CA HIS A 53 -19.07 1.50 5.48
C HIS A 53 -18.53 1.50 6.94
N PRO A 54 -19.27 2.07 7.91
CA PRO A 54 -18.83 2.14 9.30
C PRO A 54 -18.69 0.76 9.98
N HIS A 55 -19.25 -0.30 9.38
CA HIS A 55 -19.07 -1.68 9.85
C HIS A 55 -17.65 -2.22 9.63
N LEU A 56 -16.85 -1.57 8.79
CA LEU A 56 -15.43 -1.88 8.59
C LEU A 56 -14.55 -1.37 9.74
N VAL A 57 -15.10 -0.51 10.61
CA VAL A 57 -14.38 0.02 11.76
C VAL A 57 -14.35 -1.03 12.87
N ASP A 58 -13.30 -1.85 12.86
CA ASP A 58 -13.02 -2.82 13.93
C ASP A 58 -12.66 -2.15 15.26
N ALA A 59 -12.62 -2.96 16.33
CA ALA A 59 -12.25 -2.51 17.67
C ALA A 59 -10.87 -1.82 17.75
N ASP A 60 -9.93 -2.15 16.85
CA ASP A 60 -8.61 -1.47 16.78
C ASP A 60 -8.73 -0.07 16.16
N LEU A 61 -9.49 0.06 15.08
CA LEU A 61 -9.75 1.34 14.41
C LEU A 61 -10.59 2.27 15.28
N ALA A 62 -11.56 1.73 16.03
CA ALA A 62 -12.37 2.49 16.97
C ALA A 62 -11.57 3.22 18.07
N ARG A 63 -10.29 2.86 18.28
CA ARG A 63 -9.38 3.53 19.23
C ARG A 63 -8.89 4.88 18.71
N TYR A 64 -9.01 5.13 17.40
CA TYR A 64 -8.54 6.33 16.74
C TYR A 64 -9.70 7.33 16.55
N PRO A 65 -9.58 8.57 17.06
CA PRO A 65 -10.68 9.53 17.09
C PRO A 65 -10.97 10.18 15.73
N THR A 66 -10.06 10.07 14.76
CA THR A 66 -10.20 10.67 13.43
C THR A 66 -10.21 9.60 12.34
N PRO A 67 -11.04 9.74 11.29
CA PRO A 67 -11.09 8.76 10.22
C PRO A 67 -9.77 8.70 9.45
N GLN A 68 -9.01 9.81 9.36
CA GLN A 68 -7.66 9.81 8.78
C GLN A 68 -6.70 8.91 9.55
N ALA A 69 -6.77 8.92 10.88
CA ALA A 69 -5.93 8.06 11.71
C ALA A 69 -6.37 6.59 11.62
N GLN A 70 -7.67 6.34 11.50
CA GLN A 70 -8.21 5.00 11.23
C GLN A 70 -7.73 4.46 9.88
N ALA A 71 -7.86 5.25 8.81
CA ALA A 71 -7.37 4.87 7.49
C ALA A 71 -5.86 4.65 7.50
N GLN A 72 -5.09 5.52 8.17
CA GLN A 72 -3.64 5.35 8.29
C GLN A 72 -3.28 4.06 9.03
N ARG A 73 -4.01 3.73 10.10
CA ARG A 73 -3.86 2.48 10.83
C ARG A 73 -4.19 1.29 9.94
N LEU A 74 -5.27 1.36 9.18
CA LEU A 74 -5.68 0.32 8.24
C LEU A 74 -4.57 0.05 7.20
N ILE A 75 -3.97 1.09 6.63
CA ILE A 75 -2.85 0.97 5.68
C ILE A 75 -1.64 0.30 6.33
N ASP A 76 -1.41 0.55 7.62
CA ASP A 76 -0.26 0.07 8.39
C ASP A 76 -0.43 -1.38 8.83
N THR A 77 -1.65 -1.79 9.22
CA THR A 77 -1.93 -3.11 9.80
C THR A 77 -2.59 -4.09 8.83
N ALA A 78 -3.17 -3.58 7.76
CA ALA A 78 -3.88 -4.38 6.77
C ALA A 78 -3.44 -3.98 5.35
N CYS A 79 -3.53 -4.95 4.45
CA CYS A 79 -3.31 -4.75 3.01
C CYS A 79 -4.60 -5.03 2.22
N GLU A 80 -5.70 -5.34 2.89
CA GLU A 80 -6.98 -5.63 2.28
C GLU A 80 -8.12 -5.30 3.23
N VAL A 81 -9.29 -5.01 2.65
CA VAL A 81 -10.54 -4.79 3.38
C VAL A 81 -11.71 -5.37 2.57
N GLU A 82 -12.56 -6.14 3.24
CA GLU A 82 -13.79 -6.64 2.65
C GLU A 82 -14.88 -5.58 2.78
N VAL A 83 -15.24 -4.94 1.67
CA VAL A 83 -16.26 -3.86 1.66
C VAL A 83 -17.67 -4.39 1.55
N SER A 84 -17.82 -5.60 1.01
CA SER A 84 -19.08 -6.31 0.83
C SER A 84 -18.81 -7.82 0.68
N PRO A 85 -19.83 -8.69 0.84
CA PRO A 85 -19.64 -10.14 0.77
C PRO A 85 -19.07 -10.56 -0.60
N GLY A 86 -17.80 -10.97 -0.64
CA GLY A 86 -17.09 -11.33 -1.86
C GLY A 86 -16.50 -10.16 -2.65
N GLU A 87 -16.58 -8.94 -2.13
CA GLU A 87 -15.92 -7.75 -2.67
C GLU A 87 -14.82 -7.29 -1.72
N THR A 88 -13.58 -7.64 -2.04
CA THR A 88 -12.40 -7.32 -1.24
C THR A 88 -11.51 -6.35 -1.99
N VAL A 89 -11.27 -5.18 -1.41
CA VAL A 89 -10.33 -4.20 -1.93
C VAL A 89 -8.96 -4.47 -1.31
N GLN A 90 -7.93 -4.62 -2.13
CA GLN A 90 -6.57 -4.90 -1.68
C GLN A 90 -5.64 -3.76 -2.10
N TRP A 91 -4.65 -3.43 -1.28
CA TRP A 91 -3.61 -2.46 -1.60
C TRP A 91 -2.23 -3.00 -1.25
N HIS A 92 -1.26 -2.74 -2.13
CA HIS A 92 0.12 -3.14 -1.91
C HIS A 92 1.08 -1.97 -2.10
N PRO A 93 2.04 -1.76 -1.18
CA PRO A 93 3.09 -0.77 -1.36
C PRO A 93 3.98 -1.19 -2.53
N VAL A 94 4.14 -0.32 -3.53
CA VAL A 94 5.04 -0.57 -4.66
C VAL A 94 6.15 0.44 -4.70
N ARG A 95 7.37 -0.06 -4.87
CA ARG A 95 8.52 0.79 -5.19
C ARG A 95 8.71 0.80 -6.69
N LEU A 96 8.22 1.84 -7.34
CA LEU A 96 8.50 2.08 -8.76
C LEU A 96 10.00 2.25 -8.96
N ARG A 97 10.66 1.18 -9.40
CA ARG A 97 12.02 1.25 -9.93
C ARG A 97 11.89 1.73 -11.37
N LYS A 98 12.55 2.83 -11.72
CA LYS A 98 12.73 3.21 -13.13
C LYS A 98 13.42 2.04 -13.83
N ARG A 99 12.66 1.23 -14.58
CA ARG A 99 13.25 0.40 -15.63
C ARG A 99 13.76 1.39 -16.66
N SER A 100 15.05 1.66 -16.65
CA SER A 100 15.73 2.16 -17.84
C SER A 100 15.56 1.09 -18.90
N SER A 101 14.54 1.23 -19.74
CA SER A 101 14.42 0.49 -21.00
C SER A 101 15.49 1.00 -21.95
N ALA A 102 16.74 0.62 -21.69
CA ALA A 102 17.84 0.75 -22.63
C ALA A 102 17.95 -0.57 -23.40
N SER A 103 17.04 -0.80 -24.34
CA SER A 103 17.24 -1.81 -25.38
C SER A 103 16.26 -1.62 -26.54
N SER A 104 16.27 -0.43 -27.12
CA SER A 104 16.07 -0.32 -28.57
C SER A 104 17.42 -0.66 -29.20
N ARG A 105 17.64 -1.93 -29.59
CA ARG A 105 18.71 -2.29 -30.53
C ARG A 105 18.16 -2.02 -31.94
N PRO A 106 18.57 -0.97 -32.67
CA PRO A 106 18.36 -0.93 -34.11
C PRO A 106 19.44 -1.82 -34.73
N GLY A 107 19.15 -3.11 -34.84
CA GLY A 107 20.07 -4.10 -35.37
C GLY A 107 19.32 -5.25 -35.98
N GLN A 108 18.57 -5.00 -37.06
CA GLN A 108 18.17 -6.05 -37.98
C GLN A 108 18.10 -5.51 -39.41
N HIS A 109 19.17 -5.82 -40.14
CA HIS A 109 19.25 -5.84 -41.60
C HIS A 109 18.34 -6.96 -42.14
N PRO A 110 17.58 -6.73 -43.23
CA PRO A 110 17.96 -7.32 -44.53
C PRO A 110 17.58 -6.38 -45.71
N ALA A 111 18.06 -6.48 -46.95
CA ALA A 111 18.93 -7.38 -47.71
C ALA A 111 19.58 -6.56 -48.84
#